data_AF-A0A2U1F155-F1
#
_entry.id   AF-A0A2U1F155-F1
#
_cell.length_a   1.000
_cell.length_b   1.000
_cell.length_c   1.000
_cell.angle_alpha   90.00
_cell.angle_beta   90.00
_cell.angle_gamma   90.00
#
_symmetry.space_group_name_H-M   'P 1'
#
loop_
_entity.id
_entity.type
_entity.pdbx_description
1 polymer ?
#
loop_
_entity_poly.entity_id
_entity_poly.type
_entity_poly.pdbx_seq_one_letter_code
_entity_poly.pdbx_strand_id
1 'polypeptide(L)'
;MRHDLGEEVARAVTGGGGGLHRGRVTGRPGGARWWGGTGPAGGGSHAARAGGRRGVLALVTLLAVLAAGGVVAALALGGEEPAPPTAAAPPSPRPDAAPGAAGETGTTDPRVLQQTLDEVTAEAPLRFAPDTATPTPEAAAAVDRLAAALRASPGPTVTVEGHTAPVGEGGQRAVALSEDRAAEIARRLEAAGVPPARLRVIGVGSARPLASLEESRRVELDVTPS
;
A
#
# COMPACT_ATOMS: atom_id res chain seq x y z
N MET A 1 -4.90 79.76 5.38
CA MET A 1 -6.09 79.49 4.55
C MET A 1 -6.12 77.98 4.31
N ARG A 2 -6.92 77.14 4.99
CA ARG A 2 -8.42 77.01 4.97
C ARG A 2 -8.92 77.07 3.52
N HIS A 3 -9.41 75.98 2.93
CA HIS A 3 -10.77 75.40 2.97
C HIS A 3 -10.72 74.10 2.10
N ASP A 4 -11.57 73.08 2.13
CA ASP A 4 -12.74 72.67 2.90
C ASP A 4 -13.01 71.19 2.61
N LEU A 5 -13.92 70.62 3.39
CA LEU A 5 -14.42 69.27 3.47
C LEU A 5 -15.32 68.86 2.29
N GLY A 6 -15.50 67.55 2.15
CA GLY A 6 -16.55 66.93 1.36
C GLY A 6 -16.85 65.52 1.85
N GLU A 7 -17.49 65.42 3.03
CA GLU A 7 -18.29 64.25 3.40
C GLU A 7 -19.51 64.14 2.48
N GLU A 8 -19.92 62.93 2.07
CA GLU A 8 -21.35 62.62 2.10
C GLU A 8 -21.63 61.14 2.33
N VAL A 9 -22.59 60.94 3.22
CA VAL A 9 -23.09 59.71 3.82
C VAL A 9 -24.45 59.42 3.21
N ALA A 10 -24.73 58.18 2.79
CA ALA A 10 -26.09 57.69 2.62
C ALA A 10 -26.13 56.18 2.93
N ARG A 11 -26.41 55.78 4.17
CA ARG A 11 -27.73 55.40 4.73
C ARG A 11 -28.50 54.31 3.96
N ALA A 12 -28.48 53.12 4.58
CA ALA A 12 -29.62 52.28 4.98
C ALA A 12 -30.85 52.19 4.06
N VAL A 13 -31.12 50.97 3.58
CA VAL A 13 -32.48 50.48 3.33
C VAL A 13 -32.78 49.33 4.30
N THR A 14 -33.85 49.57 5.05
CA THR A 14 -34.56 48.71 5.99
C THR A 14 -35.60 47.83 5.29
N GLY A 15 -35.89 46.68 5.91
CA GLY A 15 -37.15 45.92 5.76
C GLY A 15 -36.91 44.43 5.46
N GLY A 16 -37.43 43.45 6.18
CA GLY A 16 -38.45 43.44 7.22
C GLY A 16 -39.35 42.20 7.04
N GLY A 17 -39.61 41.47 8.14
CA GLY A 17 -40.67 40.45 8.29
C GLY A 17 -40.30 39.07 7.74
N GLY A 18 -40.20 38.01 8.54
CA GLY A 18 -41.28 37.41 9.35
C GLY A 18 -41.82 36.19 8.57
N GLY A 19 -42.08 35.01 9.10
CA GLY A 19 -42.01 34.41 10.42
C GLY A 19 -42.53 32.96 10.27
N LEU A 20 -42.11 32.09 11.19
CA LEU A 20 -42.88 30.98 11.75
C LEU A 20 -43.52 29.96 10.79
N HIS A 21 -42.99 28.73 10.76
CA HIS A 21 -43.85 27.54 10.84
C HIS A 21 -43.18 26.45 11.69
N ARG A 22 -43.77 26.21 12.86
CA ARG A 22 -43.53 25.06 13.73
C ARG A 22 -44.19 23.84 13.11
N GLY A 23 -43.50 22.69 13.15
CA GLY A 23 -44.06 21.39 12.84
C GLY A 23 -43.41 20.31 13.68
N ARG A 24 -43.85 20.18 14.93
CA ARG A 24 -43.55 19.05 15.82
C ARG A 24 -44.33 17.83 15.32
N VAL A 25 -43.65 16.80 14.83
CA VAL A 25 -44.23 15.46 14.66
C VAL A 25 -43.91 14.64 15.90
N THR A 26 -44.92 14.42 16.72
CA THR A 26 -44.97 13.37 17.73
C THR A 26 -45.79 12.21 17.17
N GLY A 27 -45.22 11.01 17.14
CA GLY A 27 -45.92 9.78 16.79
C GLY A 27 -45.09 8.54 17.14
N ARG A 28 -45.50 7.85 18.19
CA ARG A 28 -45.04 6.53 18.67
C ARG A 28 -46.27 5.58 18.55
N PRO A 29 -46.18 4.25 18.74
CA PRO A 29 -45.40 3.20 18.09
C PRO A 29 -46.30 2.20 17.32
N GLY A 30 -45.74 1.45 16.37
CA GLY A 30 -46.27 0.17 15.89
C GLY A 30 -45.07 -0.68 15.50
N GLY A 31 -44.82 -1.87 16.03
CA GLY A 31 -45.76 -2.99 16.12
C GLY A 31 -45.37 -4.03 15.08
N ALA A 32 -44.17 -4.60 15.18
CA ALA A 32 -43.73 -5.73 14.35
C ALA A 32 -43.22 -6.86 15.25
N ARG A 33 -44.20 -7.60 15.74
CA ARG A 33 -44.11 -8.94 16.34
C ARG A 33 -43.66 -9.92 15.26
N TRP A 34 -42.40 -10.38 15.32
CA TRP A 34 -41.92 -11.49 14.51
C TRP A 34 -42.52 -12.79 15.04
N TRP A 35 -43.19 -13.54 14.16
CA TRP A 35 -43.72 -14.86 14.48
C TRP A 35 -42.60 -15.89 14.53
N GLY A 36 -42.73 -16.80 15.50
CA GLY A 36 -41.90 -17.99 15.62
C GLY A 36 -42.07 -18.93 14.43
N GLY A 37 -40.95 -19.53 14.05
CA GLY A 37 -40.88 -20.67 13.14
C GLY A 37 -39.74 -21.57 13.61
N THR A 38 -39.98 -22.36 14.66
CA THR A 38 -39.12 -23.47 15.03
C THR A 38 -39.78 -24.77 14.57
N GLY A 39 -39.22 -25.36 13.52
CA GLY A 39 -39.59 -26.65 12.94
C GLY A 39 -38.45 -27.18 12.07
N PRO A 40 -38.29 -28.51 11.94
CA PRO A 40 -37.02 -29.18 12.26
C PRO A 40 -36.18 -29.51 11.03
N ALA A 41 -34.86 -29.31 11.14
CA ALA A 41 -33.86 -30.03 10.36
C ALA A 41 -33.26 -31.09 11.29
N GLY A 42 -33.45 -32.39 11.05
CA GLY A 42 -32.61 -33.15 10.12
C GLY A 42 -31.23 -33.29 10.77
N GLY A 43 -30.91 -34.36 11.50
CA GLY A 43 -30.92 -35.75 11.08
C GLY A 43 -29.49 -36.18 10.83
N GLY A 44 -28.88 -36.94 11.75
CA GLY A 44 -27.56 -37.54 11.51
C GLY A 44 -26.76 -37.86 12.77
N SER A 45 -27.10 -38.93 13.49
CA SER A 45 -26.18 -39.56 14.44
C SER A 45 -26.55 -41.03 14.64
N HIS A 46 -26.07 -41.92 13.77
CA HIS A 46 -26.03 -43.34 14.11
C HIS A 46 -24.73 -44.01 13.68
N ALA A 47 -24.04 -44.48 14.71
CA ALA A 47 -23.36 -45.76 14.78
C ALA A 47 -22.06 -45.90 13.98
N ALA A 48 -20.98 -45.64 14.72
CA ALA A 48 -19.77 -46.44 14.66
C ALA A 48 -20.11 -47.93 14.54
N ARG A 49 -19.54 -48.60 13.53
CA ARG A 49 -19.37 -50.05 13.54
C ARG A 49 -17.88 -50.36 13.58
N ALA A 50 -17.50 -50.92 14.72
CA ALA A 50 -16.25 -51.59 14.96
C ALA A 50 -16.32 -53.06 14.49
N GLY A 51 -15.15 -53.61 14.15
CA GLY A 51 -14.90 -55.05 13.98
C GLY A 51 -14.59 -55.41 12.52
N GLY A 52 -13.51 -56.10 12.17
CA GLY A 52 -12.43 -56.72 12.93
C GLY A 52 -11.38 -57.23 11.93
N ARG A 53 -10.09 -57.18 12.29
CA ARG A 53 -9.32 -58.34 12.78
C ARG A 53 -8.83 -59.31 11.69
N ARG A 54 -7.52 -59.23 11.39
CA ARG A 54 -6.48 -60.28 11.58
C ARG A 54 -5.59 -60.58 10.36
N GLY A 55 -4.29 -60.64 10.64
CA GLY A 55 -3.27 -61.40 9.91
C GLY A 55 -2.71 -60.64 8.69
N VAL A 56 -1.43 -60.64 8.37
CA VAL A 56 -0.42 -61.69 8.56
C VAL A 56 0.97 -61.05 8.61
N LEU A 57 1.76 -61.46 9.61
CA LEU A 57 3.22 -61.34 9.68
C LEU A 57 3.88 -62.20 8.59
N ALA A 58 4.80 -61.62 7.82
CA ALA A 58 5.90 -62.28 7.08
C ALA A 58 6.46 -61.23 6.09
N LEU A 59 7.75 -61.06 5.83
CA LEU A 59 8.98 -61.74 6.20
C LEU A 59 10.10 -60.82 5.70
N VAL A 60 11.13 -60.61 6.53
CA VAL A 60 12.36 -59.91 6.15
C VAL A 60 13.15 -60.77 5.17
N THR A 61 13.54 -60.24 4.02
CA THR A 61 14.72 -60.72 3.28
C THR A 61 15.57 -59.53 2.82
N LEU A 62 16.64 -59.33 3.58
CA LEU A 62 17.84 -58.55 3.32
C LEU A 62 18.65 -59.21 2.20
N LEU A 63 19.14 -58.42 1.22
CA LEU A 63 20.32 -58.77 0.43
C LEU A 63 21.18 -57.52 0.24
N ALA A 64 22.33 -57.53 0.90
CA ALA A 64 23.43 -56.59 0.74
C ALA A 64 24.48 -57.21 -0.20
N VAL A 65 25.04 -56.40 -1.10
CA VAL A 65 26.38 -56.63 -1.67
C VAL A 65 27.13 -55.30 -1.68
N LEU A 66 28.20 -55.27 -0.89
CA LEU A 66 29.25 -54.25 -0.80
C LEU A 66 30.23 -54.37 -1.97
N ALA A 67 30.84 -53.27 -2.43
CA ALA A 67 32.26 -52.97 -2.17
C ALA A 67 32.83 -51.82 -3.03
N ALA A 68 33.83 -51.16 -2.43
CA ALA A 68 34.81 -50.19 -2.94
C ALA A 68 34.35 -48.72 -2.97
N GLY A 69 34.94 -47.78 -2.23
CA GLY A 69 36.12 -47.77 -1.36
C GLY A 69 36.46 -46.33 -0.92
N GLY A 70 37.39 -46.18 0.02
CA GLY A 70 38.01 -44.90 0.46
C GLY A 70 37.49 -44.40 1.82
N VAL A 71 38.10 -44.74 2.96
CA VAL A 71 39.34 -44.20 3.59
C VAL A 71 39.19 -42.80 4.20
N VAL A 72 39.02 -42.82 5.54
CA VAL A 72 39.63 -41.97 6.59
C VAL A 72 39.32 -40.47 6.65
N ALA A 73 38.58 -40.06 7.68
CA ALA A 73 39.11 -39.17 8.73
C ALA A 73 38.18 -39.14 9.96
N ALA A 74 38.79 -39.31 11.13
CA ALA A 74 38.15 -39.43 12.42
C ALA A 74 37.87 -38.07 13.08
N LEU A 75 36.89 -38.11 13.99
CA LEU A 75 36.47 -37.14 15.00
C LEU A 75 37.47 -36.04 15.39
N ALA A 76 37.00 -34.79 15.36
CA ALA A 76 37.21 -33.83 16.45
C ALA A 76 36.23 -32.63 16.33
N LEU A 77 35.35 -32.52 17.34
CA LEU A 77 34.97 -31.30 18.07
C LEU A 77 34.61 -30.03 17.27
N GLY A 78 33.34 -29.62 17.37
CA GLY A 78 32.92 -28.24 17.16
C GLY A 78 31.86 -28.10 16.08
N GLY A 79 30.59 -28.17 16.46
CA GLY A 79 29.56 -27.51 15.66
C GLY A 79 29.76 -26.00 15.81
N GLU A 80 30.47 -25.38 14.86
CA GLU A 80 30.37 -23.95 14.66
C GLU A 80 28.93 -23.65 14.22
N GLU A 81 28.19 -23.02 15.12
CA GLU A 81 27.00 -22.25 14.80
C GLU A 81 27.33 -21.35 13.60
N PRO A 82 26.58 -21.43 12.47
CA PRO A 82 26.84 -20.53 11.37
C PRO A 82 26.58 -19.10 11.86
N ALA A 83 27.66 -18.33 11.97
CA ALA A 83 27.61 -16.91 12.27
C ALA A 83 26.61 -16.21 11.32
N PRO A 84 25.85 -15.21 11.81
CA PRO A 84 24.98 -14.42 10.96
C PRO A 84 25.80 -13.83 9.80
N PRO A 85 25.27 -13.75 8.57
CA PRO A 85 25.96 -13.04 7.50
C PRO A 85 26.20 -11.61 7.96
N THR A 86 27.47 -11.27 8.14
CA THR A 86 27.92 -9.91 8.37
C THR A 86 27.35 -9.03 7.26
N ALA A 87 26.74 -7.92 7.65
CA ALA A 87 26.25 -6.92 6.72
C ALA A 87 27.41 -6.46 5.83
N ALA A 88 27.36 -6.80 4.55
CA ALA A 88 28.26 -6.24 3.56
C ALA A 88 27.99 -4.74 3.47
N ALA A 89 28.91 -3.94 4.00
CA ALA A 89 28.90 -2.49 3.83
C ALA A 89 28.93 -2.14 2.32
N PRO A 90 28.06 -1.24 1.83
CA PRO A 90 28.12 -0.80 0.44
C PRO A 90 29.45 -0.07 0.15
N PRO A 91 30.06 -0.26 -1.04
CA PRO A 91 31.25 0.49 -1.41
C PRO A 91 30.90 1.97 -1.58
N SER A 92 31.64 2.86 -0.93
CA SER A 92 31.56 4.30 -1.17
C SER A 92 31.97 4.62 -2.61
N PRO A 93 31.14 5.25 -3.44
CA PRO A 93 31.59 5.75 -4.73
C PRO A 93 32.47 6.98 -4.53
N ARG A 94 33.66 6.93 -5.13
CA ARG A 94 34.64 8.02 -5.22
C ARG A 94 34.04 9.17 -6.06
N PRO A 95 34.15 10.44 -5.66
CA PRO A 95 33.70 11.55 -6.48
C PRO A 95 34.76 11.88 -7.54
N ASP A 96 34.39 11.90 -8.81
CA ASP A 96 34.99 12.83 -9.77
C ASP A 96 34.19 12.96 -11.07
N ALA A 97 34.26 14.19 -11.59
CA ALA A 97 33.78 14.73 -12.87
C ALA A 97 32.31 15.16 -13.01
N ALA A 98 32.04 16.40 -12.58
CA ALA A 98 31.17 17.34 -13.30
C ALA A 98 31.99 18.04 -14.42
N PRO A 99 31.46 18.97 -15.27
CA PRO A 99 30.08 19.36 -15.60
C PRO A 99 29.80 19.41 -17.14
N GLY A 100 28.53 19.42 -17.55
CA GLY A 100 28.16 19.65 -18.97
C GLY A 100 26.69 19.99 -19.15
N ALA A 101 26.42 21.28 -19.37
CA ALA A 101 25.10 21.88 -19.46
C ALA A 101 24.23 21.35 -20.61
N ALA A 102 22.96 21.08 -20.30
CA ALA A 102 21.85 21.18 -21.23
C ALA A 102 20.61 21.70 -20.49
N GLY A 103 20.25 22.96 -20.74
CA GLY A 103 18.89 23.47 -20.66
C GLY A 103 18.32 23.76 -19.27
N GLU A 104 18.39 25.03 -18.87
CA GLU A 104 17.68 25.62 -17.74
C GLU A 104 16.15 25.58 -17.93
N THR A 105 15.48 24.51 -17.48
CA THR A 105 14.10 24.53 -16.93
C THR A 105 13.84 23.35 -15.97
N GLY A 106 14.88 22.78 -15.36
CA GLY A 106 14.69 21.82 -14.27
C GLY A 106 14.19 22.56 -13.05
N THR A 107 12.88 22.67 -12.88
CA THR A 107 12.31 23.24 -11.64
C THR A 107 12.65 22.29 -10.50
N THR A 108 13.67 22.64 -9.71
CA THR A 108 14.04 21.95 -8.46
C THR A 108 13.08 22.27 -7.31
N ASP A 109 12.09 23.16 -7.52
CA ASP A 109 11.09 23.48 -6.50
C ASP A 109 10.23 22.23 -6.20
N PRO A 110 10.30 21.68 -4.97
CA PRO A 110 9.53 20.49 -4.59
C PRO A 110 8.02 20.70 -4.70
N ARG A 111 7.51 21.93 -4.60
CA ARG A 111 6.07 22.22 -4.70
C ARG A 111 5.57 22.05 -6.13
N VAL A 112 6.31 22.58 -7.10
CA VAL A 112 5.95 22.44 -8.53
C VAL A 112 6.07 20.97 -8.96
N LEU A 113 7.08 20.26 -8.42
CA LEU A 113 7.19 18.82 -8.63
C LEU A 113 5.95 18.09 -8.08
N GLN A 114 5.56 18.35 -6.82
CA GLN A 114 4.37 17.73 -6.23
C GLN A 114 3.12 17.98 -7.09
N GLN A 115 2.88 19.22 -7.51
CA GLN A 115 1.74 19.57 -8.36
C GLN A 115 1.75 18.78 -9.67
N THR A 116 2.92 18.61 -10.29
CA THR A 116 3.05 17.84 -11.54
C THR A 116 2.71 16.36 -11.31
N LEU A 117 3.14 15.77 -10.18
CA LEU A 117 2.81 14.38 -9.84
C LEU A 117 1.30 14.24 -9.54
N ASP A 118 0.72 15.21 -8.84
CA ASP A 118 -0.72 15.26 -8.54
C ASP A 118 -1.55 15.32 -9.83
N GLU A 119 -1.16 16.14 -10.80
CA GLU A 119 -1.83 16.23 -12.11
C GLU A 119 -1.79 14.88 -12.85
N VAL A 120 -0.63 14.23 -12.92
CA VAL A 120 -0.48 12.92 -13.57
C VAL A 120 -1.34 11.86 -12.87
N THR A 121 -1.37 11.85 -11.54
CA THR A 121 -2.13 10.86 -10.75
C THR A 121 -3.63 11.17 -10.68
N ALA A 122 -4.04 12.42 -10.88
CA ALA A 122 -5.44 12.79 -11.05
C ALA A 122 -6.01 12.28 -12.38
N GLU A 123 -5.22 12.34 -13.47
CA GLU A 123 -5.60 11.79 -14.76
C GLU A 123 -5.59 10.26 -14.78
N ALA A 124 -4.59 9.65 -14.16
CA ALA A 124 -4.38 8.21 -14.16
C ALA A 124 -3.95 7.73 -12.77
N PRO A 125 -4.92 7.44 -11.87
CA PRO A 125 -4.61 6.99 -10.52
C PRO A 125 -3.83 5.67 -10.52
N LEU A 126 -2.85 5.54 -9.61
CA LEU A 126 -2.04 4.34 -9.48
C LEU A 126 -2.80 3.21 -8.77
N ARG A 127 -3.74 2.59 -9.47
CA ARG A 127 -4.62 1.53 -8.96
C ARG A 127 -4.04 0.14 -9.14
N PHE A 128 -4.60 -0.81 -8.39
CA PHE A 128 -4.16 -2.20 -8.32
C PHE A 128 -5.33 -3.18 -8.39
N ALA A 129 -5.07 -4.36 -8.96
CA ALA A 129 -6.01 -5.45 -8.89
C ALA A 129 -6.24 -5.91 -7.43
N PRO A 130 -7.46 -6.38 -7.08
CA PRO A 130 -7.80 -6.79 -5.72
C PRO A 130 -6.78 -7.77 -5.15
N ASP A 131 -6.34 -7.54 -3.91
CA ASP A 131 -5.45 -8.42 -3.14
C ASP A 131 -4.11 -8.79 -3.82
N THR A 132 -3.67 -7.95 -4.78
CA THR A 132 -2.37 -8.09 -5.46
C THR A 132 -1.57 -6.80 -5.40
N ALA A 133 -0.27 -6.93 -5.68
CA ALA A 133 0.62 -5.82 -6.02
C ALA A 133 0.74 -5.58 -7.53
N THR A 134 -0.24 -6.05 -8.32
CA THR A 134 -0.23 -5.86 -9.78
C THR A 134 -0.94 -4.54 -10.14
N PRO A 135 -0.22 -3.55 -10.69
CA PRO A 135 -0.84 -2.30 -11.11
C PRO A 135 -1.75 -2.52 -12.32
N THR A 136 -2.77 -1.68 -12.47
CA THR A 136 -3.60 -1.69 -13.69
C THR A 136 -2.78 -1.20 -14.90
N PRO A 137 -3.22 -1.49 -16.15
CA PRO A 137 -2.55 -0.96 -17.34
C PRO A 137 -2.43 0.56 -17.34
N GLU A 138 -3.45 1.27 -16.87
CA GLU A 138 -3.47 2.73 -16.77
C GLU A 138 -2.44 3.23 -15.76
N ALA A 139 -2.37 2.58 -14.60
CA ALA A 139 -1.36 2.87 -13.58
C ALA A 139 0.06 2.62 -14.14
N ALA A 140 0.27 1.53 -14.87
CA ALA A 140 1.56 1.23 -15.51
C ALA A 140 1.97 2.33 -16.51
N ALA A 141 1.05 2.84 -17.32
CA ALA A 141 1.31 3.95 -18.24
C ALA A 141 1.57 5.29 -17.52
N ALA A 142 0.92 5.52 -16.38
CA ALA A 142 1.15 6.71 -15.55
C ALA A 142 2.58 6.76 -15.00
N VAL A 143 3.17 5.61 -14.66
CA VAL A 143 4.54 5.54 -14.11
C VAL A 143 5.57 6.17 -15.05
N ASP A 144 5.45 5.99 -16.36
CA ASP A 144 6.40 6.57 -17.32
C ASP A 144 6.37 8.11 -17.30
N ARG A 145 5.17 8.69 -17.16
CA ARG A 145 4.98 10.14 -17.04
C ARG A 145 5.53 10.67 -15.70
N LEU A 146 5.29 9.94 -14.60
CA LEU A 146 5.85 10.25 -13.29
C LEU A 146 7.39 10.22 -13.33
N ALA A 147 7.98 9.19 -13.93
CA ALA A 147 9.42 9.07 -14.07
C ALA A 147 10.02 10.22 -14.90
N ALA A 148 9.34 10.67 -15.95
CA ALA A 148 9.76 11.83 -16.73
C ALA A 148 9.79 13.11 -15.87
N ALA A 149 8.74 13.37 -15.10
CA ALA A 149 8.67 14.52 -14.19
C ALA A 149 9.78 14.46 -13.12
N LEU A 150 9.98 13.29 -12.49
CA LEU A 150 11.01 13.09 -11.47
C LEU A 150 12.43 13.27 -12.01
N ARG A 151 12.69 12.89 -13.27
CA ARG A 151 13.99 13.11 -13.92
C ARG A 151 14.22 14.56 -14.30
N ALA A 152 13.17 15.30 -14.68
CA ALA A 152 13.25 16.72 -14.99
C ALA A 152 13.51 17.59 -13.74
N SER A 153 13.13 17.11 -12.55
CA SER A 153 13.34 17.78 -11.27
C SER A 153 14.27 16.98 -10.35
N PRO A 154 15.60 17.00 -10.60
CA PRO A 154 16.57 16.36 -9.71
C PRO A 154 16.65 17.09 -8.36
N GLY A 155 16.79 16.35 -7.27
CA GLY A 155 16.99 16.90 -5.91
C GLY A 155 16.05 16.29 -4.88
N PRO A 156 14.74 16.60 -4.90
CA PRO A 156 13.81 16.16 -3.87
C PRO A 156 13.72 14.64 -3.76
N THR A 157 13.55 14.15 -2.51
CA THR A 157 13.20 12.76 -2.23
C THR A 157 11.69 12.60 -2.35
N VAL A 158 11.26 11.44 -2.85
CA VAL A 158 9.85 11.11 -3.04
C VAL A 158 9.51 9.89 -2.23
N THR A 159 8.52 10.05 -1.35
CA THR A 159 7.90 8.96 -0.62
C THR A 159 6.81 8.35 -1.49
N VAL A 160 6.89 7.04 -1.71
CA VAL A 160 5.91 6.23 -2.42
C VAL A 160 5.11 5.47 -1.36
N GLU A 161 3.87 5.90 -1.14
CA GLU A 161 3.00 5.34 -0.11
C GLU A 161 1.97 4.40 -0.72
N GLY A 162 1.93 3.17 -0.24
CA GLY A 162 0.93 2.19 -0.67
C GLY A 162 -0.24 2.11 0.29
N HIS A 163 -1.42 1.80 -0.26
CA HIS A 163 -2.66 1.64 0.50
C HIS A 163 -3.41 0.37 0.09
N THR A 164 -4.16 -0.19 1.04
CA THR A 164 -5.11 -1.28 0.80
C THR A 164 -6.54 -0.86 1.13
N ALA A 165 -7.49 -1.61 0.59
CA ALA A 165 -8.88 -1.50 1.02
C ALA A 165 -9.03 -1.94 2.49
N PRO A 166 -9.97 -1.35 3.25
CA PRO A 166 -10.28 -1.75 4.63
C PRO A 166 -11.12 -3.04 4.64
N VAL A 167 -10.53 -4.15 4.23
CA VAL A 167 -11.16 -5.49 4.24
C VAL A 167 -10.48 -6.40 5.25
N GLY A 168 -11.26 -7.24 5.93
CA GLY A 168 -10.76 -8.14 6.98
C GLY A 168 -10.20 -7.40 8.21
N GLU A 169 -9.33 -8.08 8.97
CA GLU A 169 -8.80 -7.57 10.24
C GLU A 169 -7.64 -6.55 10.09
N GLY A 170 -7.28 -6.17 8.86
CA GLY A 170 -6.19 -5.22 8.61
C GLY A 170 -4.84 -5.69 9.16
N GLY A 171 -4.06 -4.77 9.72
CA GLY A 171 -2.80 -5.09 10.41
C GLY A 171 -1.63 -5.43 9.48
N GLN A 172 -0.73 -6.31 9.93
CA GLN A 172 0.55 -6.56 9.26
C GLN A 172 0.42 -7.06 7.82
N ARG A 173 -0.62 -7.85 7.52
CA ARG A 173 -0.88 -8.31 6.15
C ARG A 173 -1.24 -7.15 5.22
N ALA A 174 -2.07 -6.22 5.70
CA ALA A 174 -2.44 -5.04 4.93
C ALA A 174 -1.23 -4.12 4.71
N VAL A 175 -0.41 -3.93 5.76
CA VAL A 175 0.84 -3.17 5.69
C VAL A 175 1.81 -3.80 4.67
N ALA A 176 2.07 -5.11 4.75
CA ALA A 176 2.94 -5.80 3.81
C ALA A 176 2.45 -5.67 2.35
N LEU A 177 1.16 -5.94 2.09
CA LEU A 177 0.60 -5.79 0.74
C LEU A 177 0.69 -4.35 0.22
N SER A 178 0.47 -3.37 1.10
CA SER A 178 0.63 -1.97 0.71
C SER A 178 2.09 -1.60 0.42
N GLU A 179 3.04 -2.13 1.19
CA GLU A 179 4.46 -1.93 0.95
C GLU A 179 4.89 -2.56 -0.39
N ASP A 180 4.44 -3.78 -0.69
CA ASP A 180 4.67 -4.45 -1.96
C ASP A 180 4.17 -3.62 -3.16
N ARG A 181 3.00 -2.97 -3.02
CA ARG A 181 2.45 -2.07 -4.04
C ARG A 181 3.34 -0.85 -4.28
N ALA A 182 3.77 -0.21 -3.19
CA ALA A 182 4.65 0.94 -3.27
C ALA A 182 6.03 0.55 -3.85
N ALA A 183 6.56 -0.60 -3.45
CA ALA A 183 7.80 -1.16 -3.97
C ALA A 183 7.70 -1.47 -5.48
N GLU A 184 6.57 -2.00 -5.96
CA GLU A 184 6.37 -2.25 -7.38
C GLU A 184 6.38 -0.96 -8.21
N ILE A 185 5.76 0.13 -7.71
CA ILE A 185 5.83 1.43 -8.38
C ILE A 185 7.26 1.99 -8.33
N ALA A 186 7.92 1.93 -7.17
CA ALA A 186 9.31 2.38 -7.02
C ALA A 186 10.25 1.65 -8.00
N ARG A 187 10.16 0.32 -8.09
CA ARG A 187 10.93 -0.51 -9.04
C ARG A 187 10.73 -0.08 -10.49
N ARG A 188 9.49 0.28 -10.87
CA ARG A 188 9.20 0.76 -12.23
C ARG A 188 9.75 2.16 -12.47
N LEU A 189 9.68 3.05 -11.48
CA LEU A 189 10.32 4.38 -11.55
C LEU A 189 11.85 4.25 -11.68
N GLU A 190 12.46 3.34 -10.93
CA GLU A 190 13.89 3.02 -11.03
C GLU A 190 14.26 2.49 -12.42
N ALA A 191 13.49 1.53 -12.93
CA ALA A 191 13.67 1.01 -14.28
C ALA A 191 13.51 2.10 -15.36
N ALA A 192 12.70 3.11 -15.10
CA ALA A 192 12.51 4.29 -15.94
C ALA A 192 13.55 5.41 -15.69
N GLY A 193 14.58 5.15 -14.87
CA GLY A 193 15.75 6.00 -14.69
C GLY A 193 15.69 6.98 -13.52
N VAL A 194 14.76 6.82 -12.57
CA VAL A 194 14.77 7.57 -11.31
C VAL A 194 15.81 6.95 -10.35
N PRO A 195 16.75 7.71 -9.78
CA PRO A 195 17.72 7.15 -8.84
C PRO A 195 17.04 6.53 -7.60
N PRO A 196 17.40 5.28 -7.20
CA PRO A 196 16.77 4.60 -6.06
C PRO A 196 16.95 5.36 -4.75
N ALA A 197 18.07 6.08 -4.58
CA ALA A 197 18.34 6.91 -3.40
C ALA A 197 17.33 8.06 -3.21
N ARG A 198 16.53 8.38 -4.23
CA ARG A 198 15.47 9.40 -4.15
C ARG A 198 14.10 8.82 -3.80
N LEU A 199 13.97 7.49 -3.73
CA LEU A 199 12.69 6.82 -3.53
C LEU A 199 12.63 6.22 -2.14
N ARG A 200 11.58 6.55 -1.39
CA ARG A 200 11.30 5.97 -0.08
C ARG A 200 9.98 5.22 -0.12
N VAL A 201 10.01 3.92 0.12
CA VAL A 201 8.82 3.06 0.09
C VAL A 201 8.18 2.98 1.48
N ILE A 202 6.86 3.15 1.56
CA ILE A 202 6.10 3.00 2.82
C ILE A 202 4.80 2.24 2.56
N GLY A 203 4.55 1.21 3.37
CA GLY A 203 3.24 0.56 3.47
C GLY A 203 2.36 1.19 4.53
N VAL A 204 1.24 1.80 4.15
CA VAL A 204 0.28 2.42 5.09
C VAL A 204 -0.83 1.43 5.51
N GLY A 205 -0.98 0.33 4.79
CA GLY A 205 -2.08 -0.62 4.94
C GLY A 205 -3.43 0.03 4.67
N SER A 206 -4.43 -0.33 5.48
CA SER A 206 -5.81 0.14 5.36
C SER A 206 -6.13 1.35 6.26
N ALA A 207 -5.11 2.03 6.81
CA ALA A 207 -5.30 3.09 7.80
C ALA A 207 -5.91 4.38 7.24
N ARG A 208 -5.86 4.59 5.91
CA ARG A 208 -6.38 5.78 5.22
C ARG A 208 -7.34 5.38 4.07
N PRO A 209 -8.56 4.92 4.39
CA PRO A 209 -9.52 4.50 3.38
C PRO A 209 -10.10 5.69 2.62
N LEU A 210 -10.43 5.47 1.35
CA LEU A 210 -11.20 6.39 0.51
C LEU A 210 -12.67 5.93 0.39
N ALA A 211 -13.47 6.65 -0.41
CA ALA A 211 -14.90 6.45 -0.54
C ALA A 211 -15.30 5.02 -0.96
N SER A 212 -14.45 4.33 -1.74
CA SER A 212 -14.66 2.94 -2.13
C SER A 212 -13.44 2.05 -1.87
N LEU A 213 -13.68 0.72 -1.90
CA LEU A 213 -12.62 -0.28 -1.80
C LEU A 213 -11.63 -0.17 -2.96
N GLU A 214 -12.11 0.13 -4.16
CA GLU A 214 -11.27 0.31 -5.34
C GLU A 214 -10.39 1.55 -5.20
N GLU A 215 -10.96 2.68 -4.77
CA GLU A 215 -10.21 3.91 -4.49
C GLU A 215 -9.16 3.73 -3.41
N SER A 216 -9.45 2.91 -2.40
CA SER A 216 -8.51 2.62 -1.34
C SER A 216 -7.30 1.78 -1.79
N ARG A 217 -7.38 1.06 -2.91
CA ARG A 217 -6.28 0.24 -3.46
C ARG A 217 -5.41 1.08 -4.40
N ARG A 218 -4.53 1.89 -3.81
CA ARG A 218 -3.75 2.88 -4.55
C ARG A 218 -2.32 3.01 -4.04
N VAL A 219 -1.51 3.70 -4.83
CA VAL A 219 -0.24 4.30 -4.40
C VAL A 219 -0.32 5.82 -4.56
N GLU A 220 0.22 6.54 -3.60
CA GLU A 220 0.38 8.01 -3.60
C GLU A 220 1.88 8.36 -3.61
N LEU A 221 2.23 9.52 -4.17
CA LEU A 221 3.60 10.03 -4.19
C LEU A 221 3.63 11.37 -3.47
N ASP A 222 4.50 11.49 -2.46
CA ASP A 222 4.70 12.71 -1.69
C ASP A 222 6.15 13.18 -1.78
N VAL A 223 6.35 14.42 -2.23
CA VAL A 223 7.66 15.04 -2.37
C VAL A 223 8.06 15.61 -1.02
N THR A 224 9.08 15.00 -0.41
CA THR A 224 9.67 15.52 0.82
C THR A 224 10.71 16.59 0.47
N PRO A 225 10.55 17.84 0.95
CA PRO A 225 11.57 18.86 0.78
C PRO A 225 12.85 18.43 1.50
N SER A 226 13.97 18.52 0.78
CA SER A 226 15.33 18.25 1.28
C SER A 226 15.89 19.38 2.11
#